data_AF-A0A256ZF54-F1
#
_entry.id   AF-A0A256ZF54-F1
#
_cell.length_a   1.000
_cell.length_b   1.000
_cell.length_c   1.000
_cell.angle_alpha   90.00
_cell.angle_beta   90.00
_cell.angle_gamma   90.00
#
_symmetry.space_group_name_H-M   'P 1'
#
loop_
_entity.id
_entity.type
_entity.pdbx_description
1 polymer ?
#
loop_
_entity_poly.entity_id
_entity_poly.type
_entity_poly.pdbx_seq_one_letter_code
_entity_poly.pdbx_strand_id
1 'polypeptide(L)'
;MPLTIDNELRVVFDPKFYNEEHLLWAKFEDGRVVDASEVAERASAIAKHLISIRTADREKRSFSFYRKNEKIGELYFGKPDENHVYLTSIDDSLYSAFLEKILKAISASGKYPVIVESIGNLKRPKELVLGILDQKYLVSIENAEKGNYRRVASIEKIPQTLLEDFSMKHSKYGTLVLTVANGKRSIEKPTYEPPEHDIPLYPELCPIGFTIGFTPNLNEWLTIHYDPIGTYNIGYYVVNEKYVFERKWELQFKEKNGLGTFKLSKVNGEFEVKNWMHILLKTHVENDEELRNIVAKSFSTKDESVLSVFYIVPLKRVKKELTECEVYVYSRYWPSPKLVRLYMKTCLGEPNASLFWIKHVNLTPSMKWSKVWKHWAKPTKISIITACVLSILKEAK
;
A
#
# COMPACT_ATOMS: atom_id res chain seq x y z
N MET A 1 -7.56 -7.48 25.76
CA MET A 1 -7.78 -8.92 26.06
C MET A 1 -6.65 -9.67 25.39
N PRO A 2 -6.04 -10.66 26.05
CA PRO A 2 -4.89 -11.35 25.51
C PRO A 2 -5.27 -12.07 24.20
N LEU A 3 -4.44 -11.91 23.19
CA LEU A 3 -4.54 -12.63 21.92
C LEU A 3 -4.34 -14.12 22.19
N THR A 4 -5.25 -14.94 21.65
CA THR A 4 -5.16 -16.39 21.68
C THR A 4 -4.80 -16.91 20.29
N ILE A 5 -3.86 -17.84 20.20
CA ILE A 5 -3.51 -18.51 18.95
C ILE A 5 -4.33 -19.81 18.89
N ASP A 6 -5.24 -19.89 17.92
CA ASP A 6 -6.27 -20.95 17.82
C ASP A 6 -6.69 -21.12 16.36
N ASN A 7 -7.41 -22.19 16.02
CA ASN A 7 -7.98 -22.42 14.68
C ASN A 7 -9.23 -21.55 14.42
N GLU A 8 -9.18 -20.30 14.85
CA GLU A 8 -10.24 -19.31 14.73
C GLU A 8 -9.63 -17.93 14.54
N LEU A 9 -10.12 -17.19 13.55
CA LEU A 9 -9.87 -15.76 13.45
C LEU A 9 -11.08 -15.03 14.04
N ARG A 10 -10.91 -14.39 15.20
CA ARG A 10 -11.96 -13.61 15.89
C ARG A 10 -11.57 -12.15 15.98
N VAL A 11 -12.44 -11.28 15.49
CA VAL A 11 -12.26 -9.82 15.55
C VAL A 11 -13.45 -9.19 16.26
N VAL A 12 -13.17 -8.45 17.32
CA VAL A 12 -14.16 -7.72 18.12
C VAL A 12 -14.05 -6.24 17.81
N PHE A 13 -15.15 -5.62 17.43
CA PHE A 13 -15.21 -4.22 17.02
C PHE A 13 -15.64 -3.31 18.17
N ASP A 14 -15.23 -2.05 18.10
CA ASP A 14 -15.84 -0.98 18.88
C ASP A 14 -17.35 -0.92 18.55
N PRO A 15 -18.26 -0.92 19.54
CA PRO A 15 -19.70 -1.00 19.27
C PRO A 15 -20.23 0.15 18.43
N LYS A 16 -19.68 1.36 18.60
CA LYS A 16 -20.06 2.51 17.79
C LYS A 16 -19.64 2.30 16.34
N PHE A 17 -18.40 1.89 16.11
CA PHE A 17 -17.89 1.57 14.78
C PHE A 17 -18.68 0.44 14.10
N TYR A 18 -18.99 -0.63 14.84
CA TYR A 18 -19.72 -1.80 14.34
C TYR A 18 -21.14 -1.45 13.89
N ASN A 19 -21.85 -0.62 14.66
CA ASN A 19 -23.28 -0.37 14.47
C ASN A 19 -23.57 0.87 13.61
N GLU A 20 -22.74 1.91 13.67
CA GLU A 20 -23.07 3.23 13.11
C GLU A 20 -22.32 3.57 11.81
N GLU A 21 -21.16 2.94 11.55
CA GLU A 21 -20.26 3.42 10.48
C GLU A 21 -20.32 2.63 9.18
N HIS A 22 -21.15 1.57 9.12
CA HIS A 22 -21.59 0.91 7.87
C HIS A 22 -20.49 0.30 6.99
N LEU A 23 -19.36 -0.11 7.57
CA LEU A 23 -18.18 -0.42 6.76
C LEU A 23 -18.00 -1.88 6.33
N LEU A 24 -18.37 -2.88 7.14
CA LEU A 24 -18.47 -4.26 6.63
C LEU A 24 -19.87 -4.59 6.07
N TRP A 25 -20.80 -3.63 6.19
CA TRP A 25 -22.23 -3.90 6.35
C TRP A 25 -23.07 -2.84 5.62
N ALA A 26 -23.04 -2.83 4.28
CA ALA A 26 -23.98 -1.99 3.53
C ALA A 26 -25.42 -2.28 4.03
N LYS A 27 -26.06 -1.27 4.62
CA LYS A 27 -27.40 -1.31 5.22
C LYS A 27 -28.45 -1.84 4.22
N PHE A 28 -29.40 -2.68 4.65
CA PHE A 28 -30.77 -2.55 4.10
C PHE A 28 -31.54 -1.53 4.95
N GLU A 29 -32.55 -0.92 4.35
CA GLU A 29 -33.66 -0.22 5.02
C GLU A 29 -34.74 -1.19 5.55
N ASP A 30 -34.60 -2.50 5.31
CA ASP A 30 -35.12 -3.61 6.15
C ASP A 30 -33.97 -4.39 6.86
N GLY A 31 -32.79 -3.77 6.98
CA GLY A 31 -31.61 -4.12 7.80
C GLY A 31 -30.37 -4.93 7.31
N ARG A 32 -30.33 -5.72 6.22
CA ARG A 32 -29.23 -6.68 5.89
C ARG A 32 -28.41 -6.33 4.62
N VAL A 33 -27.20 -6.88 4.44
CA VAL A 33 -26.53 -7.30 3.18
C VAL A 33 -25.19 -7.77 3.72
N VAL A 34 -25.05 -9.08 3.91
CA VAL A 34 -23.77 -9.68 4.25
C VAL A 34 -23.40 -10.56 3.07
N ASP A 35 -22.56 -10.02 2.19
CA ASP A 35 -22.05 -10.79 1.07
C ASP A 35 -20.67 -11.35 1.41
N ALA A 36 -20.66 -12.55 1.98
CA ALA A 36 -19.44 -13.31 2.18
C ALA A 36 -18.92 -13.93 0.85
N SER A 37 -19.59 -13.70 -0.30
CA SER A 37 -19.10 -14.13 -1.61
C SER A 37 -17.79 -13.46 -1.99
N GLU A 38 -17.54 -12.21 -1.58
CA GLU A 38 -16.22 -11.58 -1.76
C GLU A 38 -15.09 -12.38 -1.07
N VAL A 39 -15.37 -12.93 0.12
CA VAL A 39 -14.40 -13.77 0.84
C VAL A 39 -14.19 -15.08 0.09
N ALA A 40 -15.26 -15.70 -0.42
CA ALA A 40 -15.18 -16.95 -1.19
C ALA A 40 -14.43 -16.76 -2.52
N GLU A 41 -14.71 -15.66 -3.24
CA GLU A 41 -14.05 -15.30 -4.50
C GLU A 41 -12.55 -15.07 -4.27
N ARG A 42 -12.21 -14.29 -3.24
CA ARG A 42 -10.82 -14.01 -2.90
C ARG A 42 -10.08 -15.26 -2.44
N ALA A 43 -10.68 -16.08 -1.59
CA ALA A 43 -10.10 -17.35 -1.17
C ALA A 43 -9.88 -18.28 -2.37
N SER A 44 -10.84 -18.33 -3.33
CA SER A 44 -10.69 -19.10 -4.56
C SER A 44 -9.49 -18.66 -5.39
N ALA A 45 -9.27 -17.35 -5.50
CA ALA A 45 -8.13 -16.77 -6.21
C ALA A 45 -6.79 -17.12 -5.52
N ILE A 46 -6.73 -17.05 -4.19
CA ILE A 46 -5.54 -17.40 -3.41
C ILE A 46 -5.23 -18.90 -3.55
N ALA A 47 -6.24 -19.74 -3.40
CA ALA A 47 -6.11 -21.19 -3.37
C ALA A 47 -6.04 -21.83 -4.77
N LYS A 48 -6.30 -21.06 -5.83
CA LYS A 48 -6.35 -21.48 -7.24
C LYS A 48 -7.36 -22.61 -7.50
N HIS A 49 -8.46 -22.63 -6.76
CA HIS A 49 -9.57 -23.55 -6.97
C HIS A 49 -10.87 -22.94 -6.46
N LEU A 50 -12.01 -23.44 -6.93
CA LEU A 50 -13.31 -22.87 -6.57
C LEU A 50 -13.69 -23.20 -5.11
N ILE A 51 -13.92 -22.15 -4.33
CA ILE A 51 -14.55 -22.18 -3.02
C ILE A 51 -15.94 -21.58 -3.18
N SER A 52 -16.96 -22.37 -2.87
CA SER A 52 -18.36 -21.95 -2.91
C SER A 52 -18.86 -21.62 -1.51
N ILE A 53 -19.91 -20.81 -1.43
CA ILE A 53 -20.49 -20.35 -0.18
C ILE A 53 -21.98 -20.63 -0.13
N ARG A 54 -22.48 -20.99 1.05
CA ARG A 54 -23.91 -21.14 1.32
C ARG A 54 -24.24 -20.48 2.65
N THR A 55 -25.35 -19.76 2.68
CA THR A 55 -25.91 -19.26 3.93
C THR A 55 -26.34 -20.44 4.80
N ALA A 56 -25.88 -20.47 6.05
CA ALA A 56 -26.15 -21.52 7.02
C ALA A 56 -27.34 -21.20 7.94
N ASP A 57 -27.82 -19.95 7.97
CA ASP A 57 -28.96 -19.53 8.78
C ASP A 57 -29.97 -18.65 8.02
N ARG A 58 -31.18 -18.55 8.59
CA ARG A 58 -32.27 -17.72 8.03
C ARG A 58 -31.97 -16.22 8.15
N GLU A 59 -31.18 -15.85 9.16
CA GLU A 59 -30.80 -14.46 9.43
C GLU A 59 -29.68 -13.96 8.51
N LYS A 60 -29.04 -14.86 7.73
CA LYS A 60 -27.89 -14.56 6.86
C LYS A 60 -26.69 -13.97 7.60
N ARG A 61 -26.43 -14.50 8.80
CA ARG A 61 -25.27 -14.16 9.65
C ARG A 61 -24.20 -15.24 9.62
N SER A 62 -24.61 -16.48 9.33
CA SER A 62 -23.73 -17.64 9.31
C SER A 62 -23.56 -18.12 7.88
N PHE A 63 -22.33 -18.35 7.47
CA PHE A 63 -21.99 -18.79 6.12
C PHE A 63 -21.04 -19.97 6.17
N SER A 64 -21.41 -21.06 5.50
CA SER A 64 -20.55 -22.23 5.34
C SER A 64 -19.85 -22.18 3.98
N PHE A 65 -18.54 -22.42 3.99
CA PHE A 65 -17.72 -22.51 2.80
C PHE A 65 -17.47 -23.96 2.43
N TYR A 66 -17.49 -24.23 1.13
CA TYR A 66 -17.33 -25.57 0.58
C TYR A 66 -16.31 -25.59 -0.55
N ARG A 67 -15.44 -26.61 -0.51
CA ARG A 67 -14.63 -27.03 -1.64
C ARG A 67 -15.24 -28.29 -2.22
N LYS A 68 -15.76 -28.23 -3.44
CA LYS A 68 -16.65 -29.27 -4.00
C LYS A 68 -17.84 -29.49 -3.05
N ASN A 69 -17.87 -30.60 -2.31
CA ASN A 69 -18.94 -30.95 -1.36
C ASN A 69 -18.46 -31.02 0.10
N GLU A 70 -17.19 -30.75 0.37
CA GLU A 70 -16.61 -30.77 1.72
C GLU A 70 -16.75 -29.39 2.36
N LYS A 71 -17.32 -29.30 3.58
CA LYS A 71 -17.36 -28.05 4.36
C LYS A 71 -15.96 -27.76 4.87
N ILE A 72 -15.38 -26.64 4.44
CA ILE A 72 -14.00 -26.25 4.76
C ILE A 72 -13.92 -25.08 5.75
N GLY A 73 -15.04 -24.42 6.04
CA GLY A 73 -15.07 -23.34 7.02
C GLY A 73 -16.45 -22.79 7.29
N GLU A 74 -16.51 -21.94 8.30
CA GLU A 74 -17.72 -21.25 8.74
C GLU A 74 -17.37 -19.85 9.22
N LEU A 75 -18.07 -18.87 8.65
CA LEU A 75 -17.97 -17.46 8.97
C LEU A 75 -19.26 -17.02 9.65
N TYR A 76 -19.10 -16.36 10.79
CA TYR A 76 -20.19 -15.80 11.56
C TYR A 76 -20.05 -14.29 11.72
N PHE A 77 -21.19 -13.62 11.57
CA PHE A 77 -21.36 -12.19 11.71
C PHE A 77 -22.25 -11.91 12.91
N GLY A 78 -21.63 -11.45 14.00
CA GLY A 78 -22.30 -11.24 15.28
C GLY A 78 -23.40 -10.20 15.24
N LYS A 79 -24.27 -10.27 16.24
CA LYS A 79 -25.33 -9.29 16.48
C LYS A 79 -24.77 -7.92 16.91
N PRO A 80 -25.57 -6.84 16.77
CA PRO A 80 -25.21 -5.50 17.24
C PRO A 80 -24.74 -5.42 18.71
N ASP A 81 -25.20 -6.31 19.57
CA ASP A 81 -24.80 -6.44 20.98
C ASP A 81 -23.53 -7.28 21.15
N GLU A 82 -23.28 -8.22 20.24
CA GLU A 82 -22.12 -9.11 20.25
C GLU A 82 -20.85 -8.45 19.69
N ASN A 83 -21.00 -7.52 18.72
CA ASN A 83 -19.94 -6.69 18.14
C ASN A 83 -18.70 -7.45 17.64
N HIS A 84 -18.82 -8.72 17.25
CA HIS A 84 -17.70 -9.51 16.78
C HIS A 84 -18.02 -10.30 15.53
N VAL A 85 -16.97 -10.69 14.82
CA VAL A 85 -17.03 -11.63 13.71
C VAL A 85 -16.01 -12.72 13.95
N TYR A 86 -16.30 -13.94 13.52
CA TYR A 86 -15.32 -15.01 13.57
C TYR A 86 -15.37 -15.90 12.34
N LEU A 87 -14.22 -16.47 11.99
CA LEU A 87 -14.08 -17.49 10.98
C LEU A 87 -13.36 -18.69 11.60
N THR A 88 -13.88 -19.88 11.38
CA THR A 88 -13.17 -21.15 11.60
C THR A 88 -12.99 -21.84 10.27
N SER A 89 -11.80 -22.35 9.96
CA SER A 89 -11.53 -23.01 8.70
C SER A 89 -10.39 -24.02 8.81
N ILE A 90 -10.44 -25.04 7.96
CA ILE A 90 -9.32 -25.95 7.70
C ILE A 90 -8.50 -25.54 6.45
N ASP A 91 -8.91 -24.46 5.76
CA ASP A 91 -8.24 -23.93 4.58
C ASP A 91 -7.70 -22.52 4.89
N ASP A 92 -6.38 -22.37 4.93
CA ASP A 92 -5.71 -21.11 5.28
C ASP A 92 -6.08 -19.95 4.35
N SER A 93 -6.48 -20.23 3.10
CA SER A 93 -6.85 -19.18 2.15
C SER A 93 -8.07 -18.37 2.61
N LEU A 94 -8.99 -18.99 3.36
CA LEU A 94 -10.16 -18.32 3.92
C LEU A 94 -9.77 -17.31 5.00
N TYR A 95 -8.77 -17.63 5.83
CA TYR A 95 -8.28 -16.71 6.86
C TYR A 95 -7.66 -15.45 6.25
N SER A 96 -6.80 -15.60 5.24
CA SER A 96 -6.19 -14.45 4.57
C SER A 96 -7.23 -13.61 3.84
N ALA A 97 -8.15 -14.24 3.10
CA ALA A 97 -9.24 -13.55 2.41
C ALA A 97 -10.15 -12.77 3.38
N PHE A 98 -10.45 -13.37 4.53
CA PHE A 98 -11.29 -12.73 5.52
C PHE A 98 -10.60 -11.57 6.23
N LEU A 99 -9.32 -11.71 6.60
CA LEU A 99 -8.53 -10.62 7.17
C LEU A 99 -8.44 -9.43 6.20
N GLU A 100 -8.17 -9.69 4.91
CA GLU A 100 -8.17 -8.64 3.87
C GLU A 100 -9.53 -7.91 3.80
N LYS A 101 -10.64 -8.66 3.82
CA LYS A 101 -12.00 -8.09 3.81
C LYS A 101 -12.27 -7.23 5.05
N ILE A 102 -11.83 -7.66 6.23
CA ILE A 102 -11.97 -6.89 7.48
C ILE A 102 -11.19 -5.57 7.39
N LEU A 103 -9.92 -5.63 6.99
CA LEU A 103 -9.06 -4.46 6.94
C LEU A 103 -9.55 -3.45 5.89
N LYS A 104 -10.00 -3.92 4.73
CA LYS A 104 -10.63 -3.07 3.71
C LYS A 104 -11.93 -2.43 4.18
N ALA A 105 -12.75 -3.19 4.89
CA ALA A 105 -13.96 -2.62 5.44
C ALA A 105 -13.58 -1.54 6.45
N ILE A 106 -12.69 -1.82 7.38
CA ILE A 106 -12.16 -0.84 8.33
C ILE A 106 -11.61 0.41 7.63
N SER A 107 -10.91 0.23 6.49
CA SER A 107 -10.38 1.33 5.69
C SER A 107 -11.46 2.12 4.95
N ALA A 108 -12.72 1.72 4.99
CA ALA A 108 -13.81 2.31 4.21
C ALA A 108 -13.49 2.35 2.71
N SER A 109 -13.10 1.19 2.17
CA SER A 109 -12.63 1.04 0.78
C SER A 109 -11.46 1.99 0.48
N GLY A 110 -10.53 2.04 1.42
CA GLY A 110 -9.34 2.86 1.37
C GLY A 110 -9.52 4.26 1.96
N LYS A 111 -10.72 4.81 2.06
CA LYS A 111 -10.92 6.17 2.62
C LYS A 111 -10.12 6.50 3.89
N TYR A 112 -9.85 5.55 4.79
CA TYR A 112 -9.00 5.72 5.97
C TYR A 112 -7.82 4.72 5.97
N PRO A 113 -6.56 5.16 6.18
CA PRO A 113 -5.45 4.23 6.36
C PRO A 113 -5.63 3.35 7.60
N VAL A 114 -5.26 2.07 7.50
CA VAL A 114 -5.41 1.10 8.60
C VAL A 114 -4.09 0.92 9.34
N ILE A 115 -4.17 0.92 10.66
CA ILE A 115 -3.07 0.56 11.56
C ILE A 115 -3.38 -0.77 12.25
N VAL A 116 -2.34 -1.58 12.42
CA VAL A 116 -2.34 -2.70 13.36
C VAL A 116 -1.30 -2.43 14.45
N GLU A 117 -1.75 -2.14 15.67
CA GLU A 117 -0.90 -2.02 16.85
C GLU A 117 -0.71 -3.42 17.47
N SER A 118 0.51 -3.91 17.46
CA SER A 118 0.94 -5.14 18.11
C SER A 118 1.59 -4.82 19.45
N ILE A 119 0.99 -5.29 20.54
CA ILE A 119 1.60 -5.20 21.87
C ILE A 119 2.61 -6.35 22.01
N GLY A 120 3.90 -6.03 22.00
CA GLY A 120 4.98 -6.99 21.89
C GLY A 120 5.53 -7.12 20.45
N ASN A 121 6.21 -8.22 20.18
CA ASN A 121 6.76 -8.51 18.85
C ASN A 121 5.64 -8.98 17.93
N LEU A 122 5.58 -8.49 16.68
CA LEU A 122 4.56 -8.89 15.70
C LEU A 122 4.49 -10.41 15.47
N LYS A 123 5.62 -11.13 15.57
CA LYS A 123 5.66 -12.59 15.43
C LYS A 123 5.05 -13.34 16.63
N ARG A 124 4.96 -12.67 17.79
CA ARG A 124 4.40 -13.20 19.04
C ARG A 124 3.67 -12.07 19.79
N PRO A 125 2.55 -11.56 19.26
CA PRO A 125 1.82 -10.47 19.88
C PRO A 125 1.17 -10.96 21.17
N LYS A 126 1.13 -10.08 22.17
CA LYS A 126 0.22 -10.25 23.33
C LYS A 126 -1.17 -9.75 23.00
N GLU A 127 -1.26 -8.69 22.19
CA GLU A 127 -2.52 -8.11 21.73
C GLU A 127 -2.32 -7.57 20.31
N LEU A 128 -3.39 -7.58 19.52
CA LEU A 128 -3.45 -6.95 18.19
C LEU A 128 -4.67 -6.04 18.15
N VAL A 129 -4.43 -4.74 17.97
CA VAL A 129 -5.46 -3.72 17.91
C VAL A 129 -5.52 -3.12 16.51
N LEU A 130 -6.71 -3.07 15.93
CA LEU A 130 -6.97 -2.45 14.64
C LEU A 130 -7.43 -1.01 14.84
N GLY A 131 -6.86 -0.12 14.06
CA GLY A 131 -7.14 1.31 14.11
C GLY A 131 -7.29 1.92 12.74
N ILE A 132 -7.95 3.07 12.70
CA ILE A 132 -7.99 3.93 11.51
C ILE A 132 -7.34 5.27 11.79
N LEU A 133 -6.73 5.77 10.72
CA LEU A 133 -6.15 7.08 10.67
C LEU A 133 -7.04 8.08 9.93
N ASP A 134 -6.81 9.35 10.21
CA ASP A 134 -7.33 10.44 9.40
C ASP A 134 -6.82 10.38 7.95
N GLN A 135 -7.53 11.05 7.03
CA GLN A 135 -7.31 11.05 5.57
C GLN A 135 -5.99 11.71 5.10
N LYS A 136 -4.97 11.74 5.95
CA LYS A 136 -3.71 12.44 5.69
C LYS A 136 -2.57 11.49 5.97
N TYR A 137 -2.46 10.42 5.17
CA TYR A 137 -1.54 9.28 5.31
C TYR A 137 -0.20 9.62 5.99
N LEU A 138 0.50 10.67 5.54
CA LEU A 138 1.78 11.06 6.14
C LEU A 138 1.66 11.71 7.53
N VAL A 139 0.67 12.58 7.80
CA VAL A 139 0.42 13.15 9.15
C VAL A 139 0.07 12.03 10.13
N SER A 140 -0.63 11.04 9.60
CA SER A 140 -1.16 9.92 10.33
C SER A 140 -0.09 8.96 10.85
N ILE A 141 1.09 8.88 10.21
CA ILE A 141 2.25 8.11 10.71
C ILE A 141 2.83 8.70 12.01
N GLU A 142 2.98 10.03 12.12
CA GLU A 142 3.42 10.68 13.38
C GLU A 142 2.39 10.49 14.49
N ASN A 143 1.11 10.55 14.13
CA ASN A 143 0.01 10.32 15.05
C ASN A 143 0.01 8.86 15.53
N ALA A 144 0.28 7.90 14.65
CA ALA A 144 0.40 6.48 14.98
C ALA A 144 1.49 6.21 16.03
N GLU A 145 2.70 6.75 15.86
CA GLU A 145 3.79 6.59 16.83
C GLU A 145 3.46 7.19 18.20
N LYS A 146 2.62 8.22 18.23
CA LYS A 146 2.11 8.84 19.47
C LYS A 146 0.91 8.11 20.06
N GLY A 147 0.38 7.08 19.38
CA GLY A 147 -0.84 6.37 19.78
C GLY A 147 -2.13 7.14 19.47
N ASN A 148 -2.05 8.21 18.68
CA ASN A 148 -3.18 9.06 18.31
C ASN A 148 -3.86 8.51 17.05
N TYR A 149 -4.64 7.46 17.21
CA TYR A 149 -5.47 6.93 16.14
C TYR A 149 -6.76 6.42 16.74
N ARG A 150 -7.80 6.32 15.92
CA ARG A 150 -9.07 5.78 16.39
C ARG A 150 -8.98 4.27 16.39
N ARG A 151 -9.09 3.66 17.57
CA ARG A 151 -9.26 2.21 17.70
C ARG A 151 -10.65 1.83 17.24
N VAL A 152 -10.74 0.77 16.43
CA VAL A 152 -12.00 0.34 15.82
C VAL A 152 -12.26 -1.15 16.03
N ALA A 153 -11.22 -1.94 16.30
CA ALA A 153 -11.36 -3.35 16.64
C ALA A 153 -10.12 -3.90 17.35
N SER A 154 -10.22 -5.12 17.87
CA SER A 154 -9.13 -5.96 18.33
C SER A 154 -9.26 -7.37 17.78
N ILE A 155 -8.14 -7.98 17.41
CA ILE A 155 -8.09 -9.40 17.07
C ILE A 155 -7.87 -10.17 18.38
N GLU A 156 -8.85 -10.97 18.78
CA GLU A 156 -8.79 -11.78 20.00
C GLU A 156 -8.26 -13.18 19.75
N LYS A 157 -8.56 -13.73 18.56
CA LYS A 157 -8.04 -15.02 18.13
C LYS A 157 -7.46 -14.92 16.72
N ILE A 158 -6.33 -15.55 16.49
CA ILE A 158 -5.72 -15.64 15.16
C ILE A 158 -5.06 -17.02 14.97
N PRO A 159 -5.24 -17.68 13.81
CA PRO A 159 -4.49 -18.89 13.48
C PRO A 159 -2.99 -18.61 13.36
N GLN A 160 -2.18 -19.58 13.78
CA GLN A 160 -0.72 -19.47 13.71
C GLN A 160 -0.23 -19.20 12.28
N THR A 161 -0.80 -19.90 11.30
CA THR A 161 -0.48 -19.76 9.88
C THR A 161 -0.75 -18.34 9.37
N LEU A 162 -1.91 -17.77 9.72
CA LEU A 162 -2.26 -16.40 9.37
C LEU A 162 -1.36 -15.38 10.10
N LEU A 163 -1.03 -15.61 11.37
CA LEU A 163 -0.15 -14.71 12.13
C LEU A 163 1.27 -14.68 11.51
N GLU A 164 1.80 -15.84 11.12
CA GLU A 164 3.08 -15.94 10.45
C GLU A 164 3.06 -15.22 9.10
N ASP A 165 2.05 -15.47 8.26
CA ASP A 165 1.89 -14.81 6.97
C ASP A 165 1.75 -13.30 7.13
N PHE A 166 0.88 -12.84 8.03
CA PHE A 166 0.70 -11.42 8.34
C PHE A 166 2.00 -10.79 8.83
N SER A 167 2.74 -11.45 9.74
CA SER A 167 4.01 -10.91 10.25
C SER A 167 5.05 -10.73 9.14
N MET A 168 5.05 -11.62 8.15
CA MET A 168 5.96 -11.61 7.01
C MET A 168 5.49 -10.75 5.84
N LYS A 169 4.20 -10.39 5.77
CA LYS A 169 3.60 -9.76 4.59
C LYS A 169 2.61 -8.63 4.96
N HIS A 170 2.70 -8.04 6.14
CA HIS A 170 1.72 -7.06 6.64
C HIS A 170 1.49 -5.87 5.67
N SER A 171 2.51 -5.48 4.90
CA SER A 171 2.35 -4.43 3.90
C SER A 171 1.42 -4.82 2.74
N LYS A 172 1.33 -6.11 2.39
CA LYS A 172 0.41 -6.60 1.36
C LYS A 172 -1.06 -6.43 1.75
N TYR A 173 -1.34 -6.40 3.04
CA TYR A 173 -2.67 -6.16 3.58
C TYR A 173 -3.07 -4.68 3.62
N GLY A 174 -2.23 -3.76 3.10
CA GLY A 174 -2.53 -2.33 3.15
C GLY A 174 -2.45 -1.73 4.56
N THR A 175 -1.79 -2.42 5.50
CA THR A 175 -1.67 -1.99 6.91
C THR A 175 -0.31 -1.41 7.27
N LEU A 176 -0.33 -0.33 8.06
CA LEU A 176 0.81 0.13 8.82
C LEU A 176 0.88 -0.64 10.15
N VAL A 177 1.97 -1.35 10.41
CA VAL A 177 2.13 -2.09 11.66
C VAL A 177 2.96 -1.30 12.65
N LEU A 178 2.47 -1.20 13.88
CA LEU A 178 3.11 -0.54 15.00
C LEU A 178 3.38 -1.57 16.09
N THR A 179 4.63 -1.80 16.46
CA THR A 179 5.00 -2.64 17.60
C THR A 179 5.20 -1.80 18.85
N VAL A 180 4.70 -2.29 19.98
CA VAL A 180 4.88 -1.68 21.30
C VAL A 180 5.75 -2.58 22.15
N ALA A 181 7.00 -2.19 22.37
CA ALA A 181 7.94 -2.89 23.22
C ALA A 181 8.47 -1.94 24.30
N ASN A 182 8.36 -2.35 25.57
CA ASN A 182 8.80 -1.55 26.74
C ASN A 182 8.23 -0.12 26.76
N GLY A 183 6.96 0.04 26.38
CA GLY A 183 6.28 1.34 26.32
C GLY A 183 6.68 2.22 25.14
N LYS A 184 7.61 1.77 24.29
CA LYS A 184 8.02 2.48 23.07
C LYS A 184 7.30 1.88 21.86
N ARG A 185 6.74 2.76 21.05
CA ARG A 185 6.14 2.47 19.76
C ARG A 185 7.19 2.55 18.66
N SER A 186 7.19 1.56 17.76
CA SER A 186 8.00 1.54 16.55
C SER A 186 7.16 1.07 15.38
N ILE A 187 7.28 1.76 14.25
CA ILE A 187 6.68 1.29 13.01
C ILE A 187 7.55 0.17 12.44
N GLU A 188 6.91 -0.94 12.08
CA GLU A 188 7.57 -2.04 11.38
C GLU A 188 7.92 -1.62 9.96
N LYS A 189 9.08 -2.09 9.49
CA LYS A 189 9.49 -1.84 8.11
C LYS A 189 8.54 -2.57 7.17
N PRO A 190 8.18 -1.97 6.03
CA PRO A 190 7.42 -2.67 5.01
C PRO A 190 8.11 -3.98 4.62
N THR A 191 7.33 -5.06 4.51
CA THR A 191 7.85 -6.42 4.31
C THR A 191 8.26 -6.75 2.88
N TYR A 192 7.98 -5.86 1.93
CA TYR A 192 8.28 -6.09 0.52
C TYR A 192 9.36 -5.13 0.05
N GLU A 193 10.57 -5.66 -0.17
CA GLU A 193 11.67 -4.94 -0.82
C GLU A 193 11.47 -5.03 -2.35
N PRO A 194 11.65 -3.92 -3.09
CA PRO A 194 11.51 -3.95 -4.54
C PRO A 194 12.59 -4.88 -5.16
N PRO A 195 12.22 -5.74 -6.11
CA PRO A 195 13.17 -6.62 -6.80
C PRO A 195 14.16 -5.84 -7.67
N GLU A 196 15.36 -6.39 -7.86
CA GLU A 196 16.49 -5.71 -8.51
C GLU A 196 16.34 -5.52 -10.03
N HIS A 197 15.46 -6.28 -10.69
CA HIS A 197 15.37 -6.30 -12.15
C HIS A 197 13.95 -6.10 -12.65
N ASP A 198 12.98 -6.82 -12.10
CA ASP A 198 11.59 -6.75 -12.58
C ASP A 198 10.69 -6.08 -11.56
N ILE A 199 10.63 -4.75 -11.63
CA ILE A 199 9.87 -3.93 -10.71
C ILE A 199 8.37 -4.19 -10.93
N PRO A 200 7.64 -4.67 -9.91
CA PRO A 200 6.20 -4.84 -10.00
C PRO A 200 5.51 -3.47 -10.09
N LEU A 201 4.50 -3.39 -10.96
CA LEU A 201 3.69 -2.17 -11.10
C LEU A 201 2.36 -2.30 -10.37
N TYR A 202 1.90 -3.52 -10.10
CA TYR A 202 0.61 -3.73 -9.45
C TYR A 202 0.69 -3.57 -7.93
N PRO A 203 -0.30 -2.92 -7.28
CA PRO A 203 -0.31 -2.68 -5.83
C PRO A 203 -0.11 -3.93 -4.98
N GLU A 204 -0.70 -5.07 -5.35
CA GLU A 204 -0.60 -6.35 -4.60
C GLU A 204 0.82 -6.92 -4.55
N LEU A 205 1.73 -6.38 -5.37
CA LEU A 205 3.13 -6.77 -5.47
C LEU A 205 4.08 -5.69 -4.94
N CYS A 206 3.59 -4.61 -4.33
CA CYS A 206 4.42 -3.50 -3.86
C CYS A 206 4.15 -3.17 -2.37
N PRO A 207 5.14 -2.68 -1.60
CA PRO A 207 4.91 -2.10 -0.28
C PRO A 207 3.98 -0.89 -0.35
N ILE A 208 3.39 -0.56 0.79
CA ILE A 208 2.37 0.49 0.89
C ILE A 208 2.97 1.89 0.66
N GLY A 209 2.20 2.76 0.00
CA GLY A 209 2.57 4.17 -0.14
C GLY A 209 3.75 4.38 -1.08
N PHE A 210 3.98 3.43 -2.00
CA PHE A 210 5.13 3.45 -2.88
C PHE A 210 4.97 4.47 -4.00
N THR A 211 6.11 4.99 -4.44
CA THR A 211 6.20 5.74 -5.69
C THR A 211 7.29 5.15 -6.54
N ILE A 212 6.96 4.89 -7.80
CA ILE A 212 7.91 4.50 -8.83
C ILE A 212 7.98 5.63 -9.84
N GLY A 213 9.17 5.96 -10.32
CA GLY A 213 9.31 6.86 -11.45
C GLY A 213 10.36 6.37 -12.42
N PHE A 214 10.07 6.50 -13.71
CA PHE A 214 10.89 6.07 -14.82
C PHE A 214 11.11 7.26 -15.75
N THR A 215 12.28 7.34 -16.36
CA THR A 215 12.63 8.42 -17.28
C THR A 215 13.44 7.92 -18.47
N PRO A 216 13.23 8.47 -19.69
CA PRO A 216 14.10 8.22 -20.82
C PRO A 216 15.29 9.21 -20.88
N ASN A 217 15.17 10.41 -20.30
CA ASN A 217 16.10 11.52 -20.57
C ASN A 217 16.19 12.58 -19.45
N LEU A 218 15.82 12.24 -18.21
CA LEU A 218 15.76 13.09 -17.01
C LEU A 218 14.77 14.26 -17.03
N ASN A 219 14.35 14.70 -18.21
CA ASN A 219 13.40 15.80 -18.37
C ASN A 219 11.95 15.30 -18.42
N GLU A 220 11.74 14.05 -18.83
CA GLU A 220 10.43 13.43 -18.91
C GLU A 220 10.30 12.31 -17.87
N TRP A 221 9.15 12.22 -17.20
CA TRP A 221 8.93 11.31 -16.11
C TRP A 221 7.56 10.67 -16.19
N LEU A 222 7.53 9.34 -16.15
CA LEU A 222 6.32 8.59 -15.88
C LEU A 222 6.39 8.15 -14.43
N THR A 223 5.41 8.54 -13.63
CA THR A 223 5.35 8.19 -12.21
C THR A 223 4.12 7.36 -11.92
N ILE A 224 4.28 6.40 -11.03
CA ILE A 224 3.25 5.55 -10.50
C ILE A 224 3.24 5.75 -8.99
N HIS A 225 2.07 6.02 -8.43
CA HIS A 225 1.90 6.17 -7.00
C HIS A 225 0.69 5.39 -6.52
N TYR A 226 0.92 4.51 -5.55
CA TYR A 226 -0.15 3.84 -4.83
C TYR A 226 -0.28 4.46 -3.45
N ASP A 227 -1.47 4.96 -3.15
CA ASP A 227 -1.86 5.33 -1.81
C ASP A 227 -2.70 4.18 -1.22
N PRO A 228 -2.36 3.65 -0.03
CA PRO A 228 -3.16 2.67 0.69
C PRO A 228 -4.63 3.05 0.86
N ILE A 229 -4.99 4.33 0.65
CA ILE A 229 -6.38 4.75 0.62
C ILE A 229 -7.18 4.28 -0.62
N GLY A 230 -6.72 3.23 -1.30
CA GLY A 230 -7.43 2.64 -2.45
C GLY A 230 -7.29 3.47 -3.73
N THR A 231 -6.27 4.33 -3.80
CA THR A 231 -5.99 5.12 -5.01
C THR A 231 -4.68 4.72 -5.64
N TYR A 232 -4.67 4.65 -6.96
CA TYR A 232 -3.49 4.36 -7.74
C TYR A 232 -3.43 5.38 -8.88
N ASN A 233 -2.35 6.15 -8.95
CA ASN A 233 -2.20 7.23 -9.91
C ASN A 233 -1.02 6.96 -10.83
N ILE A 234 -1.21 7.23 -12.12
CA ILE A 234 -0.15 7.20 -13.12
C ILE A 234 -0.10 8.58 -13.75
N GLY A 235 1.03 9.27 -13.68
CA GLY A 235 1.14 10.60 -14.25
C GLY A 235 2.40 10.77 -15.08
N TYR A 236 2.25 11.49 -16.19
CA TYR A 236 3.34 11.93 -17.03
C TYR A 236 3.67 13.39 -16.72
N TYR A 237 4.95 13.63 -16.43
CA TYR A 237 5.49 14.90 -16.00
C TYR A 237 6.67 15.30 -16.88
N VAL A 238 6.82 16.61 -17.09
CA VAL A 238 7.97 17.21 -17.77
C VAL A 238 8.61 18.22 -16.84
N VAL A 239 9.93 18.23 -16.78
CA VAL A 239 10.72 19.24 -16.07
C VAL A 239 10.96 20.41 -17.01
N ASN A 240 10.43 21.57 -16.67
CA ASN A 240 10.64 22.78 -17.46
C ASN A 240 12.01 23.42 -17.20
N GLU A 241 12.34 24.49 -17.93
CA GLU A 241 13.62 25.22 -17.82
C GLU A 241 13.89 25.80 -16.43
N LYS A 242 12.85 25.98 -15.62
CA LYS A 242 12.96 26.45 -14.22
C LYS A 242 13.09 25.29 -13.23
N TYR A 243 13.30 24.07 -13.71
CA TYR A 243 13.34 22.83 -12.94
C TYR A 243 12.04 22.56 -12.16
N VAL A 244 10.90 22.99 -12.70
CA VAL A 244 9.57 22.72 -12.14
C VAL A 244 8.97 21.54 -12.88
N PHE A 245 8.43 20.58 -12.13
CA PHE A 245 7.67 19.48 -12.69
C PHE A 245 6.28 19.95 -13.10
N GLU A 246 5.99 19.85 -14.38
CA GLU A 246 4.67 20.11 -14.95
C GLU A 246 4.00 18.80 -15.27
N ARG A 247 2.83 18.57 -14.67
CA ARG A 247 1.99 17.42 -15.00
C ARG A 247 1.33 17.64 -16.35
N LYS A 248 1.65 16.81 -17.34
CA LYS A 248 1.02 16.85 -18.66
C LYS A 248 -0.31 16.11 -18.66
N TRP A 249 -0.33 14.91 -18.08
CA TRP A 249 -1.56 14.18 -17.81
C TRP A 249 -1.42 13.25 -16.61
N GLU A 250 -2.54 12.82 -16.05
CA GLU A 250 -2.62 11.83 -14.98
C GLU A 250 -3.88 10.98 -15.05
N LEU A 251 -3.70 9.67 -14.93
CA LEU A 251 -4.74 8.67 -14.78
C LEU A 251 -4.89 8.36 -13.30
N GLN A 252 -6.10 8.59 -12.77
CA GLN A 252 -6.44 8.25 -11.40
C GLN A 252 -7.34 7.03 -11.38
N PHE A 253 -6.87 5.97 -10.76
CA PHE A 253 -7.60 4.74 -10.54
C PHE A 253 -8.10 4.69 -9.10
N LYS A 254 -9.31 4.16 -8.94
CA LYS A 254 -9.90 3.85 -7.64
C LYS A 254 -10.22 2.38 -7.57
N GLU A 255 -10.03 1.81 -6.40
CA GLU A 255 -10.41 0.44 -6.14
C GLU A 255 -11.94 0.32 -6.08
N LYS A 256 -12.57 -0.31 -7.09
CA LYS A 256 -14.04 -0.32 -7.22
C LYS A 256 -14.70 -1.36 -6.32
N ASN A 257 -14.04 -2.50 -6.13
CA ASN A 257 -14.63 -3.68 -5.50
C ASN A 257 -13.82 -4.19 -4.31
N GLY A 258 -12.81 -3.44 -3.86
CA GLY A 258 -11.66 -3.88 -3.08
C GLY A 258 -11.31 -5.37 -3.02
N LEU A 259 -11.15 -5.94 -4.20
CA LEU A 259 -10.51 -7.24 -4.42
C LEU A 259 -9.11 -7.03 -5.03
N GLY A 260 -8.53 -5.84 -4.88
CA GLY A 260 -7.34 -5.41 -5.62
C GLY A 260 -7.62 -4.97 -7.07
N THR A 261 -8.89 -4.81 -7.46
CA THR A 261 -9.28 -4.36 -8.79
C THR A 261 -9.42 -2.84 -8.84
N PHE A 262 -8.45 -2.20 -9.50
CA PHE A 262 -8.41 -0.76 -9.72
C PHE A 262 -9.02 -0.41 -11.06
N LYS A 263 -9.98 0.53 -11.07
CA LYS A 263 -10.63 1.02 -12.28
C LYS A 263 -10.36 2.50 -12.48
N LEU A 264 -10.18 2.90 -13.73
CA LEU A 264 -9.94 4.28 -14.10
C LEU A 264 -11.16 5.11 -13.69
N SER A 265 -10.93 6.08 -12.81
CA SER A 265 -11.99 6.93 -12.27
C SER A 265 -11.94 8.34 -12.85
N LYS A 266 -10.76 8.78 -13.29
CA LYS A 266 -10.55 10.11 -13.81
C LYS A 266 -9.32 10.17 -14.69
N VAL A 267 -9.41 10.94 -15.78
CA VAL A 267 -8.29 11.41 -16.59
C VAL A 267 -8.13 12.91 -16.35
N ASN A 268 -6.95 13.35 -15.95
CA ASN A 268 -6.58 14.76 -15.82
C ASN A 268 -5.63 15.12 -16.97
N GLY A 269 -5.95 16.14 -17.76
CA GLY A 269 -5.14 16.53 -18.93
C GLY A 269 -5.46 15.71 -20.18
N GLU A 270 -4.68 15.93 -21.25
CA GLU A 270 -4.82 15.20 -22.52
C GLU A 270 -3.91 13.97 -22.50
N PHE A 271 -4.53 12.78 -22.45
CA PHE A 271 -3.79 11.53 -22.36
C PHE A 271 -3.13 11.20 -23.70
N GLU A 272 -1.81 11.12 -23.69
CA GLU A 272 -0.99 10.76 -24.85
C GLU A 272 0.14 9.82 -24.41
N VAL A 273 0.31 8.71 -25.15
CA VAL A 273 1.36 7.73 -24.89
C VAL A 273 2.51 7.95 -25.84
N LYS A 274 3.71 8.14 -25.29
CA LYS A 274 4.96 8.23 -26.06
C LYS A 274 5.56 6.86 -26.29
N ASN A 275 6.35 6.72 -27.36
CA ASN A 275 7.00 5.45 -27.73
C ASN A 275 7.83 4.81 -26.61
N TRP A 276 8.43 5.60 -25.72
CA TRP A 276 9.22 5.09 -24.60
C TRP A 276 8.38 4.57 -23.42
N MET A 277 7.10 4.93 -23.34
CA MET A 277 6.18 4.56 -22.26
C MET A 277 5.56 3.17 -22.47
N HIS A 278 6.37 2.18 -22.82
CA HIS A 278 5.93 0.82 -23.18
C HIS A 278 5.25 0.05 -22.02
N ILE A 279 5.29 0.57 -20.78
CA ILE A 279 4.51 0.03 -19.66
C ILE A 279 3.01 0.33 -19.77
N LEU A 280 2.63 1.30 -20.62
CA LEU A 280 1.24 1.61 -20.95
C LEU A 280 0.84 0.77 -22.17
N LEU A 281 -0.12 -0.12 -21.97
CA LEU A 281 -0.55 -1.11 -22.96
C LEU A 281 -1.54 -0.56 -23.99
N LYS A 282 -2.04 0.66 -23.76
CA LYS A 282 -3.05 1.31 -24.60
C LYS A 282 -2.71 2.77 -24.84
N THR A 283 -2.98 3.23 -26.05
CA THR A 283 -2.88 4.64 -26.45
C THR A 283 -4.15 5.45 -26.18
N HIS A 284 -5.27 4.77 -25.89
CA HIS A 284 -6.55 5.36 -25.55
C HIS A 284 -7.12 4.66 -24.32
N VAL A 285 -7.78 5.41 -23.45
CA VAL A 285 -8.36 4.88 -22.21
C VAL A 285 -9.75 5.47 -21.99
N GLU A 286 -10.64 4.66 -21.45
CA GLU A 286 -11.98 5.05 -21.04
C GLU A 286 -12.15 4.91 -19.53
N ASN A 287 -13.05 5.70 -18.95
CA ASN A 287 -13.42 5.53 -17.54
C ASN A 287 -13.96 4.12 -17.30
N ASP A 288 -13.82 3.64 -16.07
CA ASP A 288 -14.13 2.29 -15.61
C ASP A 288 -13.28 1.14 -16.17
N GLU A 289 -12.31 1.42 -17.05
CA GLU A 289 -11.33 0.43 -17.48
C GLU A 289 -10.44 -0.06 -16.33
N GLU A 290 -10.13 -1.34 -16.31
CA GLU A 290 -9.27 -1.93 -15.29
C GLU A 290 -7.80 -1.59 -15.50
N LEU A 291 -7.09 -1.33 -14.41
CA LEU A 291 -5.65 -1.04 -14.39
C LEU A 291 -4.85 -2.08 -15.19
N ARG A 292 -5.22 -3.36 -15.09
CA ARG A 292 -4.54 -4.48 -15.75
C ARG A 292 -4.65 -4.45 -17.28
N ASN A 293 -5.62 -3.72 -17.81
CA ASN A 293 -5.79 -3.52 -19.25
C ASN A 293 -5.01 -2.31 -19.76
N ILE A 294 -4.54 -1.45 -18.86
CA ILE A 294 -3.87 -0.18 -19.19
C ILE A 294 -2.37 -0.25 -18.89
N VAL A 295 -1.95 -1.02 -17.89
CA VAL A 295 -0.56 -1.07 -17.41
C VAL A 295 -0.04 -2.50 -17.42
N ALA A 296 1.23 -2.66 -17.78
CA ALA A 296 1.95 -3.92 -17.62
C ALA A 296 2.02 -4.37 -16.15
N LYS A 297 2.14 -5.69 -15.93
CA LYS A 297 2.24 -6.26 -14.56
C LYS A 297 3.54 -5.87 -13.85
N SER A 298 4.63 -5.84 -14.59
CA SER A 298 5.97 -5.52 -14.13
C SER A 298 6.74 -4.85 -15.25
N PHE A 299 7.84 -4.21 -14.88
CA PHE A 299 8.75 -3.54 -15.80
C PHE A 299 10.19 -3.92 -15.48
N SER A 300 11.00 -4.14 -16.52
CA SER A 300 12.40 -4.50 -16.33
C SER A 300 13.30 -3.26 -16.29
N THR A 301 14.10 -3.09 -15.25
CA THR A 301 15.08 -1.98 -15.14
C THR A 301 16.18 -2.04 -16.19
N LYS A 302 16.25 -3.13 -16.97
CA LYS A 302 17.17 -3.31 -18.10
C LYS A 302 16.59 -2.86 -19.44
N ASP A 303 15.36 -2.37 -19.47
CA ASP A 303 14.74 -1.86 -20.69
C ASP A 303 15.56 -0.71 -21.29
N GLU A 304 15.84 -0.82 -22.59
CA GLU A 304 16.74 0.11 -23.27
C GLU A 304 16.16 1.52 -23.41
N SER A 305 14.84 1.65 -23.38
CA SER A 305 14.13 2.94 -23.48
C SER A 305 14.13 3.73 -22.17
N VAL A 306 14.58 3.12 -21.07
CA VAL A 306 14.60 3.74 -19.74
C VAL A 306 16.03 3.97 -19.28
N LEU A 307 16.32 5.24 -18.98
CA LEU A 307 17.61 5.68 -18.48
C LEU A 307 17.78 5.36 -16.99
N SER A 308 16.73 5.63 -16.22
CA SER A 308 16.75 5.48 -14.76
C SER A 308 15.36 5.22 -14.21
N VAL A 309 15.33 4.46 -13.11
CA VAL A 309 14.16 4.20 -12.30
C VAL A 309 14.46 4.51 -10.84
N PHE A 310 13.48 5.05 -10.14
CA PHE A 310 13.52 5.13 -8.70
C PHE A 310 12.30 4.47 -8.07
N TYR A 311 12.49 3.94 -6.87
CA TYR A 311 11.47 3.34 -6.04
C TYR A 311 11.56 3.93 -4.63
N ILE A 312 10.50 4.62 -4.19
CA ILE A 312 10.45 5.29 -2.88
C ILE A 312 9.59 4.48 -1.94
N VAL A 313 10.17 4.15 -0.79
CA VAL A 313 9.48 3.59 0.37
C VAL A 313 9.48 4.63 1.49
N PRO A 314 8.33 5.22 1.85
CA PRO A 314 8.25 6.05 3.04
C PRO A 314 8.44 5.18 4.28
N LEU A 315 9.39 5.55 5.14
CA LEU A 315 9.68 4.80 6.38
C LEU A 315 8.99 5.43 7.59
N LYS A 316 9.24 6.73 7.82
CA LYS A 316 8.63 7.45 8.94
C LYS A 316 8.60 8.95 8.69
N ARG A 317 7.68 9.66 9.32
CA ARG A 317 7.65 11.12 9.25
C ARG A 317 8.38 11.72 10.45
N VAL A 318 9.35 12.58 10.16
CA VAL A 318 10.27 13.20 11.15
C VAL A 318 9.71 14.52 11.67
N LYS A 319 9.01 15.28 10.83
CA LYS A 319 8.28 16.51 11.18
C LYS A 319 7.28 16.88 10.09
N LYS A 320 6.50 17.96 10.31
CA LYS A 320 5.38 18.42 9.47
C LYS A 320 5.58 18.35 7.94
N GLU A 321 6.80 18.58 7.49
CA GLU A 321 7.15 18.61 6.07
C GLU A 321 8.32 17.69 5.77
N LEU A 322 8.67 16.72 6.61
CA LEU A 322 9.88 15.91 6.43
C LEU A 322 9.60 14.44 6.72
N THR A 323 9.76 13.59 5.71
CA THR A 323 9.60 12.14 5.77
C THR A 323 10.95 11.48 5.52
N GLU A 324 11.36 10.57 6.39
CA GLU A 324 12.45 9.65 6.10
C GLU A 324 11.97 8.56 5.15
N CYS A 325 12.73 8.37 4.07
CA CYS A 325 12.44 7.39 3.04
C CYS A 325 13.67 6.56 2.71
N GLU A 326 13.44 5.32 2.32
CA GLU A 326 14.38 4.51 1.54
C GLU A 326 14.07 4.70 0.06
N VAL A 327 15.09 5.01 -0.73
CA VAL A 327 14.98 5.18 -2.17
C VAL A 327 15.96 4.24 -2.84
N TYR A 328 15.40 3.33 -3.62
CA TYR A 328 16.17 2.43 -4.47
C TYR A 328 16.25 3.07 -5.85
N VAL A 329 17.47 3.28 -6.34
CA VAL A 329 17.71 3.91 -7.64
C VAL A 329 18.41 2.90 -8.54
N TYR A 330 17.85 2.78 -9.73
CA TYR A 330 18.35 1.97 -10.83
C TYR A 330 18.75 2.92 -11.95
N SER A 331 19.89 2.65 -12.56
CA SER A 331 20.34 3.39 -13.73
C SER A 331 21.02 2.42 -14.68
N ARG A 332 20.81 2.63 -15.98
CA ARG A 332 21.50 1.86 -17.03
C ARG A 332 23.02 1.98 -16.93
N TYR A 333 23.53 3.02 -16.28
CA TYR A 333 24.96 3.22 -16.06
C TYR A 333 25.51 2.49 -14.83
N TRP A 334 24.66 1.81 -14.05
CA TRP A 334 25.10 1.12 -12.84
C TRP A 334 25.04 -0.40 -13.00
N PRO A 335 26.05 -1.12 -12.51
CA PRO A 335 26.04 -2.58 -12.51
C PRO A 335 25.05 -3.14 -11.48
N SER A 336 24.66 -2.34 -10.48
CA SER A 336 23.74 -2.74 -9.42
C SER A 336 22.94 -1.56 -8.86
N PRO A 337 21.75 -1.83 -8.29
CA PRO A 337 20.90 -0.80 -7.70
C PRO A 337 21.59 -0.11 -6.52
N LYS A 338 21.26 1.16 -6.29
CA LYS A 338 21.78 1.92 -5.14
C LYS A 338 20.65 2.23 -4.17
N LEU A 339 20.88 1.88 -2.90
CA LEU A 339 20.01 2.26 -1.80
C LEU A 339 20.46 3.58 -1.19
N VAL A 340 19.56 4.54 -1.16
CA VAL A 340 19.73 5.84 -0.53
C VAL A 340 18.74 6.00 0.61
N ARG A 341 19.23 6.35 1.80
CA ARG A 341 18.37 6.81 2.90
C ARG A 341 18.41 8.32 2.96
N LEU A 342 17.26 8.96 3.03
CA LEU A 342 17.20 10.42 3.02
C LEU A 342 15.97 10.96 3.71
N TYR A 343 16.04 12.25 4.03
CA TYR A 343 14.92 13.00 4.60
C TYR A 343 14.31 13.87 3.49
N MET A 344 13.14 13.42 3.01
CA MET A 344 12.34 14.07 1.97
C MET A 344 11.47 15.16 2.56
N LYS A 345 11.63 16.38 2.06
CA LYS A 345 10.70 17.45 2.35
C LYS A 345 9.44 17.32 1.47
N THR A 346 8.29 17.08 2.06
CA THR A 346 7.02 17.14 1.31
C THR A 346 6.64 18.61 1.15
N CYS A 347 6.36 19.05 -0.08
CA CYS A 347 5.80 20.38 -0.27
C CYS A 347 4.34 20.36 0.21
N LEU A 348 4.05 21.09 1.28
CA LEU A 348 2.68 21.36 1.71
C LEU A 348 1.97 22.09 0.55
N GLY A 349 0.97 21.44 -0.05
CA GLY A 349 0.08 22.11 -1.01
C GLY A 349 -0.20 21.36 -2.32
N GLU A 350 0.47 20.25 -2.61
CA GLU A 350 0.12 19.40 -3.76
C GLU A 350 -0.41 18.04 -3.26
N PRO A 351 -1.74 17.85 -3.25
CA PRO A 351 -2.34 16.58 -2.83
C PRO A 351 -2.14 15.45 -3.84
N ASN A 352 -1.59 15.71 -5.04
CA ASN A 352 -1.62 14.78 -6.18
C ASN A 352 -0.37 14.87 -7.08
N ALA A 353 0.82 15.10 -6.52
CA ALA A 353 2.05 14.98 -7.29
C ALA A 353 3.05 14.11 -6.53
N SER A 354 3.36 12.97 -7.12
CA SER A 354 4.28 11.92 -6.68
C SER A 354 5.75 12.38 -6.60
N LEU A 355 6.01 13.64 -6.25
CA LEU A 355 7.29 14.31 -6.47
C LEU A 355 7.74 15.04 -5.20
N PHE A 356 8.65 14.37 -4.50
CA PHE A 356 9.17 14.77 -3.21
C PHE A 356 10.45 15.61 -3.35
N TRP A 357 10.55 16.71 -2.60
CA TRP A 357 11.73 17.58 -2.56
C TRP A 357 12.73 17.07 -1.53
N ILE A 358 14.03 17.27 -1.72
CA ILE A 358 15.03 16.86 -0.71
C ILE A 358 15.62 18.08 -0.01
N LYS A 359 15.60 18.06 1.32
CA LYS A 359 16.29 19.06 2.16
C LYS A 359 17.61 18.55 2.71
N HIS A 360 17.72 17.24 2.98
CA HIS A 360 18.94 16.60 3.51
C HIS A 360 19.08 15.16 2.98
N VAL A 361 20.24 14.85 2.38
CA VAL A 361 20.58 13.50 1.91
C VAL A 361 21.63 12.89 2.86
N ASN A 362 21.32 11.77 3.49
CA ASN A 362 22.31 10.96 4.20
C ASN A 362 22.72 9.78 3.31
N LEU A 363 23.62 10.04 2.36
CA LEU A 363 24.10 9.01 1.44
C LEU A 363 24.80 7.88 2.21
N THR A 364 24.58 6.65 1.74
CA THR A 364 25.31 5.46 2.21
C THR A 364 26.82 5.64 1.99
N PRO A 365 27.69 4.97 2.77
CA PRO A 365 29.14 5.20 2.72
C PRO A 365 29.78 5.06 1.32
N SER A 366 29.27 4.17 0.49
CA SER A 366 29.69 3.95 -0.90
C SER A 366 29.31 5.09 -1.85
N MET A 367 28.49 6.03 -1.38
CA MET A 367 28.07 7.22 -2.12
C MET A 367 28.55 8.50 -1.41
N LYS A 368 29.56 8.43 -0.52
CA LYS A 368 30.13 9.62 0.14
C LYS A 368 30.68 10.60 -0.89
N TRP A 369 29.91 11.67 -1.10
CA TRP A 369 30.23 12.83 -1.94
C TRP A 369 31.66 13.33 -1.75
N SER A 370 32.41 13.48 -2.83
CA SER A 370 33.75 14.10 -2.77
C SER A 370 33.67 15.62 -2.54
N LYS A 371 34.73 16.17 -1.90
CA LYS A 371 34.92 17.55 -1.36
C LYS A 371 34.51 18.75 -2.23
N VAL A 372 34.14 18.56 -3.49
CA VAL A 372 33.84 19.63 -4.48
C VAL A 372 32.50 20.33 -4.23
N TRP A 373 31.60 19.74 -3.42
CA TRP A 373 30.33 20.38 -3.05
C TRP A 373 30.48 21.61 -2.15
N LYS A 374 31.67 21.90 -1.61
CA LYS A 374 31.92 23.19 -0.93
C LYS A 374 31.71 24.41 -1.83
N HIS A 375 31.69 24.24 -3.16
CA HIS A 375 31.56 25.33 -4.12
C HIS A 375 30.17 25.45 -4.76
N TRP A 376 29.27 24.51 -4.51
CA TRP A 376 27.92 24.54 -5.05
C TRP A 376 26.99 25.05 -3.95
N ALA A 377 26.53 26.30 -4.08
CA ALA A 377 25.57 26.89 -3.16
C ALA A 377 24.40 25.92 -2.94
N LYS A 378 24.10 25.61 -1.66
CA LYS A 378 22.99 24.75 -1.19
C LYS A 378 22.02 24.39 -2.30
N PRO A 379 22.02 23.16 -2.85
CA PRO A 379 21.08 22.79 -3.88
C PRO A 379 19.72 22.60 -3.21
N THR A 380 18.97 23.69 -3.15
CA THR A 380 17.64 23.73 -2.57
C THR A 380 16.58 23.13 -3.51
N LYS A 381 16.94 22.72 -4.73
CA LYS A 381 15.99 22.37 -5.81
C LYS A 381 16.56 21.38 -6.85
N ILE A 382 17.11 20.24 -6.43
CA ILE A 382 17.53 19.18 -7.38
C ILE A 382 16.68 17.94 -7.11
N SER A 383 16.08 17.36 -8.16
CA SER A 383 15.31 16.11 -8.04
C SER A 383 16.24 14.98 -7.56
N ILE A 384 15.73 14.01 -6.81
CA ILE A 384 16.54 12.87 -6.30
C ILE A 384 17.31 12.17 -7.42
N ILE A 385 16.70 12.07 -8.60
CA ILE A 385 17.31 11.45 -9.78
C ILE A 385 18.40 12.35 -10.32
N THR A 386 18.16 13.65 -10.43
CA THR A 386 19.19 14.59 -10.86
C THR A 386 20.36 14.63 -9.88
N ALA A 387 20.13 14.54 -8.56
CA ALA A 387 21.20 14.49 -7.57
C ALA A 387 22.00 13.19 -7.65
N CYS A 388 21.34 12.05 -7.84
CA CYS A 388 22.00 10.77 -8.08
C CYS A 388 22.79 10.80 -9.40
N VAL A 389 22.20 11.28 -10.49
CA VAL A 389 22.83 11.36 -11.81
C VAL A 389 24.00 12.34 -11.84
N LEU A 390 23.88 13.52 -11.22
CA LEU A 390 24.97 14.49 -11.12
C LEU A 390 26.14 13.97 -10.28
N SER A 391 25.89 13.09 -9.30
CA SER A 391 26.97 12.43 -8.55
C SER A 391 27.79 11.45 -9.42
N ILE A 392 27.17 10.88 -10.46
CA ILE A 392 27.76 9.92 -11.41
C ILE A 392 28.50 10.61 -12.55
N LEU A 393 27.94 11.69 -13.11
CA LEU A 393 28.61 12.47 -14.19
C LEU A 393 29.99 13.00 -13.77
N LYS A 394 30.27 12.98 -12.46
CA LYS A 394 31.56 13.30 -11.89
C LYS A 394 32.55 12.11 -11.86
N GLU A 395 32.06 10.88 -11.74
CA GLU A 395 32.88 9.66 -11.80
C GLU A 395 33.11 9.16 -13.22
N ALA A 396 32.24 9.52 -14.17
CA ALA A 396 32.37 9.19 -15.59
C ALA A 396 33.42 10.06 -16.33
N LYS A 397 34.53 10.42 -15.66
CA LYS A 397 35.67 11.11 -16.25
C LYS A 397 36.82 10.17 -16.54
#